data_AF-A0A3A9FKX8-F1
#
_entry.id   AF-A0A3A9FKX8-F1
#
_cell.length_a   1.000
_cell.length_b   1.000
_cell.length_c   1.000
_cell.angle_alpha   90.00
_cell.angle_beta   90.00
_cell.angle_gamma   90.00
#
_symmetry.space_group_name_H-M   'P 1'
#
loop_
_entity.id
_entity.type
_entity.pdbx_description
1 polymer ?
#
loop_
_entity_poly.entity_id
_entity_poly.type
_entity_poly.pdbx_seq_one_letter_code
_entity_poly.pdbx_strand_id
1 'polypeptide(L)'
;MKEFQVKKSDILLLYGGAYAGKELLYCMQALGYKVSAFLDKRAQIIQEIEGIKVYEPEEYKGNPKEALVIITTGNPISVANYLYSLHFEKIIYRTDLFNGKLSDPNFQIGKTYEGLLNGQTFPSHLPLYVPEIMDKRFTDGAFLFEEQEKVTAFVPTDLLFDEEQGEWKHIYVKYRDVFNYFKAFDGNISNVVEAIQLCAKDTEIEKLLGSSYMLSEEERYLYTQDQLNRFHRKLYNGMEWFIQNPISLTLIRGKFLIEKKDLFQIFFLLSKGFVRIPALLPKAHYHDWINEKILHKAVAYAKTHDLPTSYTLLEHPNFYHFPAARDVFGNTRIIRICEYLGKNNLKISGSKIIDIGSYYGFFSRFFARMDAIVSSVEFHREAYEMGVLFNELLHLESIEALCMDGQYLQRKKEFDLALMLTVLYWHMDTPLGIKLIKAVDHMTKKFLLWESGDEPEREKHFIFSHSSFHTYEKICETVGTGKLRELGIFTKQ
;
A
#
# COMPACT_ATOMS: atom_id res chain seq x y z
N MET A 1 -16.58 27.68 -9.43
CA MET A 1 -17.01 26.28 -9.30
C MET A 1 -18.52 26.27 -9.05
N LYS A 2 -19.27 25.30 -9.57
CA LYS A 2 -20.72 25.19 -9.29
C LYS A 2 -20.93 24.53 -7.93
N GLU A 3 -21.91 25.03 -7.18
CA GLU A 3 -22.22 24.59 -5.82
C GLU A 3 -23.71 24.25 -5.68
N PHE A 4 -24.05 23.47 -4.65
CA PHE A 4 -25.42 23.13 -4.28
C PHE A 4 -25.64 23.29 -2.77
N GLN A 5 -26.91 23.43 -2.39
CA GLN A 5 -27.34 23.40 -0.99
C GLN A 5 -28.11 22.10 -0.74
N VAL A 6 -28.00 21.57 0.48
CA VAL A 6 -28.74 20.38 0.89
C VAL A 6 -29.94 20.77 1.75
N LYS A 7 -31.13 20.34 1.35
CA LYS A 7 -32.39 20.52 2.07
C LYS A 7 -32.89 19.19 2.61
N LYS A 8 -33.71 19.24 3.66
CA LYS A 8 -34.34 18.05 4.27
C LYS A 8 -35.25 17.27 3.32
N SER A 9 -35.80 17.97 2.32
CA SER A 9 -36.65 17.42 1.27
C SER A 9 -35.87 16.79 0.11
N ASP A 10 -34.55 16.93 0.07
CA ASP A 10 -33.76 16.43 -1.06
C ASP A 10 -33.73 14.91 -1.05
N ILE A 11 -33.63 14.34 -2.27
CA ILE A 11 -33.51 12.90 -2.45
C ILE A 11 -32.09 12.49 -2.05
N LEU A 12 -31.95 11.82 -0.91
CA LEU A 12 -30.67 11.32 -0.41
C LEU A 12 -30.56 9.82 -0.66
N LEU A 13 -29.49 9.39 -1.31
CA LEU A 13 -29.15 8.01 -1.63
C LEU A 13 -27.84 7.62 -0.97
N LEU A 14 -27.73 6.38 -0.50
CA LEU A 14 -26.50 5.83 0.05
C LEU A 14 -25.93 4.75 -0.87
N TYR A 15 -24.69 4.89 -1.32
CA TYR A 15 -24.02 3.84 -2.10
C TYR A 15 -23.16 2.97 -1.17
N GLY A 16 -23.54 1.70 -1.01
CA GLY A 16 -22.91 0.75 -0.10
C GLY A 16 -23.72 0.51 1.17
N GLY A 17 -24.09 -0.75 1.41
CA GLY A 17 -24.99 -1.18 2.49
C GLY A 17 -24.35 -1.84 3.71
N ALA A 18 -23.02 -1.84 3.77
CA ALA A 18 -22.27 -2.41 4.90
C ALA A 18 -22.41 -1.53 6.15
N TYR A 19 -21.66 -1.84 7.21
CA TYR A 19 -21.73 -1.14 8.50
C TYR A 19 -21.71 0.40 8.37
N ALA A 20 -20.76 0.97 7.63
CA ALA A 20 -20.68 2.43 7.43
C ALA A 20 -21.92 3.02 6.72
N GLY A 21 -22.51 2.29 5.78
CA GLY A 21 -23.78 2.66 5.13
C GLY A 21 -24.93 2.70 6.13
N LYS A 22 -25.01 1.72 7.02
CA LYS A 22 -26.04 1.65 8.07
C LYS A 22 -25.84 2.73 9.15
N GLU A 23 -24.61 2.94 9.58
CA GLU A 23 -24.26 4.01 10.52
C GLU A 23 -24.66 5.38 9.97
N LEU A 24 -24.29 5.65 8.72
CA LEU A 24 -24.65 6.90 8.07
C LEU A 24 -26.17 7.05 7.89
N LEU A 25 -26.90 5.96 7.61
CA LEU A 25 -28.36 5.96 7.61
C LEU A 25 -28.92 6.45 8.96
N TYR A 26 -28.46 5.88 10.07
CA TYR A 26 -28.92 6.28 11.41
C TYR A 26 -28.54 7.74 11.72
N CYS A 27 -27.32 8.18 11.38
CA CYS A 27 -26.92 9.58 11.55
C CYS A 27 -27.82 10.52 10.72
N MET A 28 -28.14 10.16 9.47
CA MET A 28 -29.00 10.98 8.61
C MET A 28 -30.41 11.08 9.19
N GLN A 29 -30.98 9.97 9.67
CA GLN A 29 -32.28 9.94 10.32
C GLN A 29 -32.31 10.76 11.61
N ALA A 30 -31.28 10.65 12.45
CA ALA A 30 -31.15 11.44 13.69
C ALA A 30 -31.06 12.94 13.41
N LEU A 31 -30.39 13.31 12.32
CA LEU A 31 -30.35 14.70 11.85
C LEU A 31 -31.69 15.15 11.24
N GLY A 32 -32.61 14.25 10.91
CA GLY A 32 -33.91 14.55 10.30
C GLY A 32 -33.92 14.52 8.76
N TYR A 33 -32.91 13.91 8.14
CA TYR A 33 -32.91 13.63 6.70
C TYR A 33 -33.55 12.27 6.41
N LYS A 34 -34.22 12.13 5.27
CA LYS A 34 -34.79 10.86 4.81
C LYS A 34 -33.91 10.24 3.72
N VAL A 35 -33.32 9.08 4.01
CA VAL A 35 -32.67 8.26 2.99
C VAL A 35 -33.76 7.58 2.14
N SER A 36 -33.72 7.84 0.83
CA SER A 36 -34.74 7.40 -0.11
C SER A 36 -34.48 6.00 -0.65
N ALA A 37 -33.21 5.64 -0.86
CA ALA A 37 -32.79 4.31 -1.29
C ALA A 37 -31.30 4.07 -1.02
N PHE A 38 -30.90 2.80 -1.09
CA PHE A 38 -29.50 2.42 -1.26
C PHE A 38 -29.18 2.13 -2.73
N LEU A 39 -27.92 2.29 -3.11
CA LEU A 39 -27.34 1.88 -4.39
C LEU A 39 -26.27 0.81 -4.15
N ASP A 40 -26.32 -0.30 -4.88
CA ASP A 40 -25.28 -1.35 -4.88
C ASP A 40 -25.35 -2.13 -6.20
N LYS A 41 -24.21 -2.49 -6.80
CA LYS A 41 -24.17 -3.34 -8.01
C LYS A 41 -24.71 -4.75 -7.79
N ARG A 42 -24.92 -5.16 -6.54
CA ARG A 42 -25.52 -6.45 -6.16
C ARG A 42 -26.96 -6.27 -5.68
N ALA A 43 -27.66 -5.23 -6.11
CA ALA A 43 -29.02 -4.94 -5.64
C ALA A 43 -29.98 -6.11 -5.86
N GLN A 44 -29.82 -6.88 -6.94
CA GLN A 44 -30.62 -8.09 -7.19
C GLN A 44 -30.50 -9.14 -6.07
N ILE A 45 -29.34 -9.21 -5.41
CA ILE A 45 -29.06 -10.14 -4.32
C ILE A 45 -29.49 -9.54 -2.97
N ILE A 46 -29.15 -8.26 -2.73
CA ILE A 46 -29.36 -7.62 -1.42
C ILE A 46 -30.83 -7.23 -1.23
N GLN A 47 -31.45 -6.65 -2.27
CA GLN A 47 -32.85 -6.17 -2.35
C GLN A 47 -33.23 -5.06 -1.37
N GLU A 48 -32.91 -5.21 -0.08
CA GLU A 48 -33.29 -4.29 0.98
C GLU A 48 -32.21 -4.21 2.08
N ILE A 49 -32.05 -3.02 2.67
CA ILE A 49 -31.19 -2.78 3.84
C ILE A 49 -31.99 -1.93 4.83
N GLU A 50 -32.20 -2.45 6.06
CA GLU A 50 -32.90 -1.72 7.14
C GLU A 50 -34.27 -1.14 6.72
N GLY A 51 -35.08 -1.88 5.95
CA GLY A 51 -36.38 -1.36 5.48
C GLY A 51 -36.33 -0.54 4.19
N ILE A 52 -35.13 -0.27 3.65
CA ILE A 52 -34.92 0.64 2.51
C ILE A 52 -34.47 -0.15 1.28
N LYS A 53 -35.16 0.08 0.16
CA LYS A 53 -34.86 -0.59 -1.12
C LYS A 53 -33.45 -0.30 -1.62
N VAL A 54 -32.84 -1.31 -2.23
CA VAL A 54 -31.56 -1.22 -2.93
C VAL A 54 -31.82 -1.26 -4.43
N TYR A 55 -31.19 -0.36 -5.18
CA TYR A 55 -31.21 -0.35 -6.64
C TYR A 55 -29.81 -0.53 -7.21
N GLU A 56 -29.72 -1.15 -8.39
CA GLU A 56 -28.54 -0.95 -9.21
C GLU A 56 -28.53 0.51 -9.68
N PRO A 57 -27.35 1.18 -9.72
CA PRO A 57 -27.26 2.58 -10.12
C PRO A 57 -27.89 2.89 -11.47
N GLU A 58 -27.78 1.99 -12.45
CA GLU A 58 -28.36 2.09 -13.79
C GLU A 58 -29.90 1.98 -13.79
N GLU A 59 -30.46 1.30 -12.79
CA GLU A 59 -31.90 1.03 -12.67
C GLU A 59 -32.62 2.09 -11.82
N TYR A 60 -31.90 3.08 -11.32
CA TYR A 60 -32.48 4.16 -10.53
C TYR A 60 -33.46 5.00 -11.37
N LYS A 61 -34.74 4.99 -10.97
CA LYS A 61 -35.84 5.62 -11.73
C LYS A 61 -36.02 7.12 -11.48
N GLY A 62 -35.32 7.69 -10.49
CA GLY A 62 -35.38 9.14 -10.21
C GLY A 62 -34.45 9.94 -11.12
N ASN A 63 -34.45 11.26 -11.00
CA ASN A 63 -33.51 12.13 -11.73
C ASN A 63 -32.12 12.12 -11.04
N PRO A 64 -31.06 11.56 -11.67
CA PRO A 64 -29.73 11.48 -11.06
C PRO A 64 -29.13 12.83 -10.68
N LYS A 65 -29.46 13.90 -11.42
CA LYS A 65 -28.93 15.26 -11.15
C LYS A 65 -29.52 15.91 -9.91
N GLU A 66 -30.72 15.48 -9.50
CA GLU A 66 -31.39 16.01 -8.32
C GLU A 66 -30.98 15.28 -7.05
N ALA A 67 -30.63 13.99 -7.17
CA ALA A 67 -30.24 13.13 -6.07
C ALA A 67 -28.86 13.48 -5.50
N LEU A 68 -28.76 13.50 -4.17
CA LEU A 68 -27.49 13.52 -3.44
C LEU A 68 -27.10 12.07 -3.12
N VAL A 69 -25.93 11.64 -3.59
CA VAL A 69 -25.39 10.30 -3.27
C VAL A 69 -24.25 10.42 -2.29
N ILE A 70 -24.30 9.65 -1.19
CA ILE A 70 -23.18 9.52 -0.26
C ILE A 70 -22.58 8.12 -0.38
N ILE A 71 -21.30 8.03 -0.73
CA ILE A 71 -20.59 6.78 -0.98
C ILE A 71 -19.87 6.31 0.28
N THR A 72 -20.15 5.08 0.71
CA THR A 72 -19.63 4.47 1.96
C THR A 72 -18.75 3.24 1.70
N THR A 73 -18.32 3.04 0.46
CA THR A 73 -17.49 1.89 0.06
C THR A 73 -15.99 2.18 0.16
N GLY A 74 -15.17 1.13 0.18
CA GLY A 74 -13.71 1.25 0.26
C GLY A 74 -13.00 1.78 -0.99
N ASN A 75 -13.70 2.00 -2.11
CA ASN A 75 -13.14 2.64 -3.31
C ASN A 75 -14.05 3.78 -3.79
N PRO A 76 -14.15 4.88 -3.00
CA PRO A 76 -15.15 5.91 -3.23
C PRO A 76 -14.96 6.66 -4.55
N ILE A 77 -13.71 6.88 -4.98
CA ILE A 77 -13.41 7.64 -6.20
C ILE A 77 -13.89 6.91 -7.45
N SER A 78 -13.62 5.60 -7.56
CA SER A 78 -14.05 4.82 -8.73
C SER A 78 -15.57 4.76 -8.82
N VAL A 79 -16.25 4.63 -7.68
CA VAL A 79 -17.71 4.69 -7.60
C VAL A 79 -18.22 6.08 -7.98
N ALA A 80 -17.59 7.15 -7.50
CA ALA A 80 -17.99 8.53 -7.82
C ALA A 80 -17.88 8.82 -9.33
N ASN A 81 -16.80 8.40 -9.98
CA ASN A 81 -16.63 8.54 -11.44
C ASN A 81 -17.73 7.79 -12.20
N TYR A 82 -18.05 6.57 -11.78
CA TYR A 82 -19.09 5.75 -12.40
C TYR A 82 -20.50 6.32 -12.16
N LEU A 83 -20.81 6.81 -10.96
CA LEU A 83 -22.07 7.51 -10.71
C LEU A 83 -22.15 8.80 -11.53
N TYR A 84 -21.04 9.53 -11.68
CA TYR A 84 -20.99 10.72 -12.51
C TYR A 84 -21.23 10.41 -13.99
N SER A 85 -20.74 9.28 -14.52
CA SER A 85 -21.05 8.85 -15.88
C SER A 85 -22.53 8.49 -16.06
N LEU A 86 -23.23 8.15 -14.97
CA LEU A 86 -24.69 8.01 -14.89
C LEU A 86 -25.42 9.33 -14.54
N HIS A 87 -24.74 10.47 -14.65
CA HIS A 87 -25.25 11.83 -14.42
C HIS A 87 -25.57 12.21 -12.96
N PHE A 88 -25.06 11.47 -11.97
CA PHE A 88 -25.08 11.94 -10.58
C PHE A 88 -24.00 13.01 -10.38
N GLU A 89 -24.40 14.25 -10.10
CA GLU A 89 -23.47 15.39 -9.95
C GLU A 89 -23.26 15.80 -8.48
N LYS A 90 -24.20 15.48 -7.58
CA LYS A 90 -24.11 15.75 -6.14
C LYS A 90 -23.61 14.51 -5.42
N ILE A 91 -22.30 14.38 -5.28
CA ILE A 91 -21.66 13.20 -4.70
C ILE A 91 -20.83 13.60 -3.49
N ILE A 92 -21.05 12.94 -2.36
CA ILE A 92 -20.24 13.05 -1.15
C ILE A 92 -19.59 11.70 -0.88
N TYR A 93 -18.32 11.70 -0.49
CA TYR A 93 -17.59 10.47 -0.22
C TYR A 93 -16.44 10.74 0.74
N ARG A 94 -15.96 9.68 1.41
CA ARG A 94 -14.76 9.77 2.23
C ARG A 94 -13.55 10.09 1.36
N THR A 95 -12.84 11.17 1.67
CA THR A 95 -11.55 11.47 1.05
C THR A 95 -10.43 11.05 2.01
N ASP A 96 -9.48 10.29 1.50
CA ASP A 96 -8.24 10.01 2.25
C ASP A 96 -7.19 11.11 1.96
N LEU A 97 -7.53 12.11 1.13
CA LEU A 97 -6.67 13.25 0.75
C LEU A 97 -6.72 14.35 1.83
N PHE A 98 -6.10 14.10 2.99
CA PHE A 98 -5.91 15.13 4.03
C PHE A 98 -4.84 16.18 3.68
N ASN A 99 -4.18 16.08 2.52
CA ASN A 99 -3.12 17.01 2.10
C ASN A 99 -3.60 18.15 1.19
N GLY A 100 -4.92 18.31 1.00
CA GLY A 100 -5.47 19.44 0.23
C GLY A 100 -5.43 20.75 1.01
N LYS A 101 -5.19 21.88 0.32
CA LYS A 101 -5.48 23.21 0.88
C LYS A 101 -6.96 23.25 1.32
N LEU A 102 -7.32 24.04 2.33
CA LEU A 102 -8.72 24.24 2.78
C LEU A 102 -9.68 24.65 1.63
N SER A 103 -9.13 25.23 0.56
CA SER A 103 -9.85 25.61 -0.65
C SER A 103 -10.09 24.47 -1.64
N ASP A 104 -9.57 23.26 -1.41
CA ASP A 104 -9.79 22.10 -2.28
C ASP A 104 -11.23 21.57 -2.12
N PRO A 105 -12.01 21.49 -3.21
CA PRO A 105 -13.38 20.98 -3.19
C PRO A 105 -13.47 19.55 -2.61
N ASN A 106 -12.48 18.70 -2.88
CA ASN A 106 -12.46 17.32 -2.36
C ASN A 106 -12.22 17.27 -0.86
N PHE A 107 -11.46 18.23 -0.31
CA PHE A 107 -11.28 18.36 1.13
C PHE A 107 -12.60 18.73 1.81
N GLN A 108 -13.38 19.65 1.22
CA GLN A 108 -14.70 20.02 1.75
C GLN A 108 -15.69 18.86 1.71
N ILE A 109 -15.70 18.08 0.61
CA ILE A 109 -16.52 16.87 0.49
C ILE A 109 -16.17 15.86 1.58
N GLY A 110 -14.89 15.54 1.77
CA GLY A 110 -14.47 14.58 2.77
C GLY A 110 -14.68 15.05 4.20
N LYS A 111 -14.41 16.33 4.51
CA LYS A 111 -14.74 16.93 5.80
C LYS A 111 -16.24 16.84 6.10
N THR A 112 -17.08 17.05 5.08
CA THR A 112 -18.53 16.92 5.22
C THR A 112 -18.91 15.48 5.52
N TYR A 113 -18.35 14.49 4.79
CA TYR A 113 -18.56 13.07 5.07
C TYR A 113 -18.24 12.72 6.54
N GLU A 114 -17.06 13.11 7.03
CA GLU A 114 -16.65 12.87 8.43
C GLU A 114 -17.54 13.61 9.44
N GLY A 115 -17.91 14.85 9.13
CA GLY A 115 -18.83 15.63 9.97
C GLY A 115 -20.19 14.94 10.14
N LEU A 116 -20.75 14.38 9.06
CA LEU A 116 -22.04 13.68 9.09
C LEU A 116 -22.01 12.43 9.97
N LEU A 117 -20.92 11.66 9.96
CA LEU A 117 -20.74 10.52 10.86
C LEU A 117 -20.69 10.96 12.33
N ASN A 118 -20.15 12.15 12.59
CA ASN A 118 -20.10 12.78 13.91
C ASN A 118 -21.37 13.59 14.28
N GLY A 119 -22.46 13.43 13.53
CA GLY A 119 -23.73 14.10 13.82
C GLY A 119 -23.75 15.60 13.50
N GLN A 120 -22.86 16.10 12.63
CA GLN A 120 -22.90 17.47 12.12
C GLN A 120 -23.85 17.57 10.92
N THR A 121 -24.48 18.74 10.74
CA THR A 121 -25.30 19.00 9.55
C THR A 121 -24.44 19.38 8.34
N PHE A 122 -25.00 19.27 7.13
CA PHE A 122 -24.35 19.78 5.92
C PHE A 122 -24.00 21.27 6.06
N PRO A 123 -22.87 21.71 5.49
CA PRO A 123 -22.58 23.14 5.36
C PRO A 123 -23.59 23.81 4.42
N SER A 124 -23.64 25.15 4.46
CA SER A 124 -24.60 25.94 3.69
C SER A 124 -24.45 25.77 2.18
N HIS A 125 -23.23 25.54 1.69
CA HIS A 125 -22.93 25.27 0.29
C HIS A 125 -21.90 24.15 0.17
N LEU A 126 -22.07 23.29 -0.83
CA LEU A 126 -21.16 22.22 -1.18
C LEU A 126 -20.81 22.28 -2.68
N PRO A 127 -19.57 21.95 -3.06
CA PRO A 127 -19.20 21.88 -4.47
C PRO A 127 -19.86 20.68 -5.16
N LEU A 128 -20.29 20.83 -6.41
CA LEU A 128 -20.64 19.68 -7.25
C LEU A 128 -19.41 18.79 -7.46
N TYR A 129 -19.63 17.50 -7.63
CA TYR A 129 -18.58 16.58 -8.00
C TYR A 129 -18.03 16.94 -9.39
N VAL A 130 -16.72 17.10 -9.48
CA VAL A 130 -16.03 17.35 -10.74
C VAL A 130 -15.04 16.20 -10.96
N PRO A 131 -15.11 15.48 -12.10
CA PRO A 131 -14.12 14.47 -12.46
C PRO A 131 -12.79 15.11 -12.90
N GLU A 132 -12.13 15.83 -11.99
CA GLU A 132 -10.78 16.37 -12.19
C GLU A 132 -9.75 15.62 -11.32
N ILE A 133 -10.16 14.50 -10.75
CA ILE A 133 -9.32 13.67 -9.87
C ILE A 133 -8.17 13.05 -10.66
N MET A 134 -8.35 12.72 -11.96
CA MET A 134 -7.31 12.07 -12.73
C MET A 134 -6.01 12.87 -12.78
N ASP A 135 -6.07 14.18 -13.00
CA ASP A 135 -4.86 15.00 -13.10
C ASP A 135 -4.20 15.21 -11.74
N LYS A 136 -5.00 15.33 -10.66
CA LYS A 136 -4.46 15.41 -9.29
C LYS A 136 -3.81 14.11 -8.82
N ARG A 137 -4.26 12.93 -9.29
CA ARG A 137 -3.62 11.63 -8.99
C ARG A 137 -2.16 11.58 -9.42
N PHE A 138 -1.80 12.36 -10.44
CA PHE A 138 -0.48 12.35 -11.07
C PHE A 138 0.42 13.54 -10.69
N THR A 139 0.08 14.23 -9.59
CA THR A 139 0.88 15.34 -9.06
C THR A 139 1.94 14.83 -8.10
N ASP A 140 3.06 15.55 -8.04
CA ASP A 140 4.16 15.25 -7.11
C ASP A 140 3.67 15.40 -5.66
N GLY A 141 3.40 14.27 -5.02
CA GLY A 141 2.98 14.21 -3.63
C GLY A 141 4.14 14.04 -2.64
N ALA A 142 5.39 13.95 -3.12
CA ALA A 142 6.56 13.80 -2.27
C ALA A 142 7.17 15.13 -1.87
N PHE A 143 7.21 16.11 -2.79
CA PHE A 143 7.86 17.40 -2.58
C PHE A 143 7.30 18.15 -1.34
N LEU A 144 8.19 18.67 -0.50
CA LEU A 144 7.84 19.54 0.62
C LEU A 144 8.37 20.96 0.40
N PHE A 145 9.68 21.11 0.30
CA PHE A 145 10.34 22.39 0.02
C PHE A 145 11.76 22.18 -0.51
N GLU A 146 12.32 23.23 -1.11
CA GLU A 146 13.68 23.25 -1.65
C GLU A 146 14.47 24.38 -0.98
N GLU A 147 15.70 24.08 -0.58
CA GLU A 147 16.66 25.04 -0.05
C GLU A 147 18.02 24.80 -0.70
N GLN A 148 18.54 25.79 -1.43
CA GLN A 148 19.80 25.70 -2.15
C GLN A 148 19.82 24.49 -3.12
N GLU A 149 20.79 23.58 -2.98
CA GLU A 149 20.96 22.37 -3.80
C GLU A 149 20.35 21.13 -3.15
N LYS A 150 19.36 21.30 -2.26
CA LYS A 150 18.69 20.20 -1.55
C LYS A 150 17.17 20.34 -1.61
N VAL A 151 16.51 19.18 -1.70
CA VAL A 151 15.06 19.04 -1.67
C VAL A 151 14.69 18.21 -0.46
N THR A 152 13.74 18.71 0.33
CA THR A 152 13.06 17.92 1.36
C THR A 152 11.82 17.30 0.74
N ALA A 153 11.67 15.99 0.85
CA ALA A 153 10.56 15.25 0.29
C ALA A 153 10.18 14.02 1.13
N PHE A 154 8.95 13.55 1.00
CA PHE A 154 8.51 12.28 1.57
C PHE A 154 8.99 11.10 0.72
N VAL A 155 9.91 10.30 1.25
CA VAL A 155 10.45 9.11 0.57
C VAL A 155 9.73 7.85 1.05
N PRO A 156 9.33 6.91 0.17
CA PRO A 156 8.69 5.66 0.57
C PRO A 156 9.67 4.79 1.35
N THR A 157 9.19 4.15 2.39
CA THR A 157 10.02 3.36 3.29
C THR A 157 10.52 2.07 2.64
N ASP A 158 9.81 1.59 1.61
CA ASP A 158 10.20 0.43 0.79
C ASP A 158 11.38 0.73 -0.15
N LEU A 159 11.82 1.99 -0.21
CA LEU A 159 13.00 2.43 -0.95
C LEU A 159 14.23 2.64 -0.05
N LEU A 160 14.17 2.28 1.23
CA LEU A 160 15.26 2.50 2.19
C LEU A 160 16.16 1.28 2.30
N PHE A 161 17.40 1.42 1.82
CA PHE A 161 18.37 0.36 1.77
C PHE A 161 19.67 0.76 2.44
N ASP A 162 20.43 -0.26 2.81
CA ASP A 162 21.79 -0.13 3.26
C ASP A 162 22.67 -1.13 2.50
N GLU A 163 23.93 -0.78 2.33
CA GLU A 163 24.95 -1.62 1.69
C GLU A 163 25.85 -2.23 2.76
N GLU A 164 26.06 -3.53 2.70
CA GLU A 164 26.99 -4.23 3.57
C GLU A 164 27.82 -5.20 2.73
N GLN A 165 29.13 -4.95 2.67
CA GLN A 165 30.08 -5.83 1.95
C GLN A 165 29.71 -6.05 0.47
N GLY A 166 29.16 -5.03 -0.20
CA GLY A 166 28.72 -5.12 -1.59
C GLY A 166 27.34 -5.74 -1.79
N GLU A 167 26.65 -6.13 -0.71
CA GLU A 167 25.26 -6.63 -0.77
C GLU A 167 24.28 -5.55 -0.29
N TRP A 168 23.23 -5.33 -1.08
CA TRP A 168 22.15 -4.41 -0.71
C TRP A 168 21.06 -5.12 0.08
N LYS A 169 20.75 -4.58 1.26
CA LYS A 169 19.69 -5.09 2.13
C LYS A 169 18.69 -3.98 2.41
N HIS A 170 17.41 -4.32 2.30
CA HIS A 170 16.35 -3.43 2.76
C HIS A 170 16.44 -3.23 4.27
N ILE A 171 16.06 -2.05 4.77
CA ILE A 171 16.18 -1.70 6.19
C ILE A 171 15.47 -2.70 7.12
N TYR A 172 14.30 -3.20 6.74
CA TYR A 172 13.55 -4.21 7.51
C TYR A 172 14.21 -5.59 7.54
N VAL A 173 15.08 -5.91 6.58
CA VAL A 173 15.83 -7.17 6.57
C VAL A 173 17.09 -7.01 7.42
N LYS A 174 17.86 -5.94 7.20
CA LYS A 174 19.16 -5.73 7.86
C LYS A 174 19.01 -5.44 9.36
N TYR A 175 18.08 -4.56 9.71
CA TYR A 175 17.91 -4.06 11.07
C TYR A 175 16.62 -4.55 11.73
N ARG A 176 16.19 -5.78 11.37
CA ARG A 176 14.95 -6.39 11.85
C ARG A 176 14.81 -6.31 13.37
N ASP A 177 15.84 -6.71 14.11
CA ASP A 177 15.78 -6.80 15.57
C ASP A 177 15.67 -5.42 16.22
N VAL A 178 16.52 -4.48 15.82
CA VAL A 178 16.46 -3.09 16.31
C VAL A 178 15.09 -2.46 16.03
N PHE A 179 14.56 -2.65 14.82
CA PHE A 179 13.21 -2.21 14.48
C PHE A 179 12.13 -2.83 15.38
N ASN A 180 12.25 -4.12 15.71
CA ASN A 180 11.34 -4.80 16.62
C ASN A 180 11.44 -4.28 18.06
N TYR A 181 12.60 -3.80 18.51
CA TYR A 181 12.73 -3.18 19.82
C TYR A 181 11.89 -1.90 19.92
N PHE A 182 11.92 -1.05 18.91
CA PHE A 182 11.07 0.16 18.86
C PHE A 182 9.58 -0.20 18.92
N LYS A 183 9.15 -1.24 18.19
CA LYS A 183 7.76 -1.75 18.32
C LYS A 183 7.47 -2.29 19.73
N ALA A 184 8.43 -2.99 20.34
CA ALA A 184 8.27 -3.58 21.67
C ALA A 184 8.04 -2.53 22.75
N PHE A 185 8.83 -1.45 22.74
CA PHE A 185 8.69 -0.35 23.69
C PHE A 185 7.36 0.40 23.58
N ASP A 186 6.70 0.34 22.42
CA ASP A 186 5.35 0.86 22.23
C ASP A 186 4.24 -0.15 22.58
N GLY A 187 4.59 -1.40 22.92
CA GLY A 187 3.63 -2.49 23.13
C GLY A 187 3.03 -3.06 21.84
N ASN A 188 3.64 -2.78 20.68
CA ASN A 188 3.11 -3.13 19.35
C ASN A 188 3.55 -4.52 18.85
N ILE A 189 4.02 -5.40 19.74
CA ILE A 189 4.34 -6.81 19.44
C ILE A 189 3.84 -7.70 20.58
N SER A 190 3.65 -8.99 20.33
CA SER A 190 3.21 -9.95 21.35
C SER A 190 4.28 -10.28 22.41
N ASN A 191 5.56 -10.27 22.02
CA ASN A 191 6.67 -10.75 22.86
C ASN A 191 7.50 -9.58 23.42
N VAL A 192 6.84 -8.58 24.02
CA VAL A 192 7.50 -7.34 24.50
C VAL A 192 8.68 -7.63 25.43
N VAL A 193 8.49 -8.50 26.43
CA VAL A 193 9.52 -8.81 27.44
C VAL A 193 10.77 -9.42 26.79
N GLU A 194 10.57 -10.38 25.88
CA GLU A 194 11.65 -11.04 25.15
C GLU A 194 12.42 -10.03 24.28
N ALA A 195 11.71 -9.17 23.55
CA ALA A 195 12.35 -8.16 22.71
C ALA A 195 13.16 -7.14 23.51
N ILE A 196 12.68 -6.72 24.69
CA ILE A 196 13.44 -5.82 25.58
C ILE A 196 14.70 -6.53 26.12
N GLN A 197 14.59 -7.81 26.49
CA GLN A 197 15.76 -8.61 26.91
C GLN A 197 16.79 -8.79 25.79
N LEU A 198 16.33 -8.94 24.54
CA LEU A 198 17.20 -8.99 23.38
C LEU A 198 17.87 -7.62 23.15
N CYS A 199 17.12 -6.52 23.24
CA CYS A 199 17.66 -5.16 23.15
C CYS A 199 18.78 -4.91 24.16
N ALA A 200 18.63 -5.39 25.41
CA ALA A 200 19.65 -5.27 26.44
C ALA A 200 20.96 -5.99 26.07
N LYS A 201 20.91 -7.01 25.21
CA LYS A 201 22.05 -7.83 24.79
C LYS A 201 22.60 -7.46 23.41
N ASP A 202 21.90 -6.63 22.64
CA ASP A 202 22.23 -6.35 21.25
C ASP A 202 23.28 -5.24 21.11
N THR A 203 24.53 -5.67 20.92
CA THR A 203 25.68 -4.78 20.68
C THR A 203 25.62 -4.00 19.36
N GLU A 204 24.66 -4.30 18.47
CA GLU A 204 24.47 -3.55 17.23
C GLU A 204 24.08 -2.09 17.53
N ILE A 205 23.38 -1.83 18.64
CA ILE A 205 23.00 -0.48 19.09
C ILE A 205 24.23 0.43 19.18
N GLU A 206 25.33 -0.02 19.79
CA GLU A 206 26.57 0.74 19.88
C GLU A 206 27.22 1.01 18.52
N LYS A 207 27.15 0.05 17.60
CA LYS A 207 27.68 0.22 16.24
C LYS A 207 26.88 1.27 15.47
N LEU A 208 25.56 1.31 15.67
CA LEU A 208 24.70 2.32 15.07
C LEU A 208 24.94 3.71 15.64
N LEU A 209 25.25 3.79 16.93
CA LEU A 209 25.63 5.03 17.60
C LEU A 209 26.98 5.57 17.13
N GLY A 210 27.85 4.72 16.57
CA GLY A 210 29.26 5.05 16.39
C GLY A 210 29.95 5.32 17.74
N SER A 211 29.45 4.70 18.82
CA SER A 211 29.99 4.90 20.17
C SER A 211 31.40 4.31 20.27
N SER A 212 32.31 5.04 20.88
CA SER A 212 33.67 4.57 21.17
C SER A 212 33.76 3.71 22.43
N TYR A 213 32.65 3.54 23.17
CA TYR A 213 32.58 2.73 24.39
C TYR A 213 31.37 1.81 24.38
N MET A 214 31.52 0.65 25.04
CA MET A 214 30.49 -0.36 25.17
C MET A 214 29.47 0.04 26.24
N LEU A 215 28.18 -0.07 25.92
CA LEU A 215 27.12 0.13 26.89
C LEU A 215 26.96 -1.12 27.75
N SER A 216 26.59 -0.96 29.02
CA SER A 216 26.06 -2.05 29.83
C SER A 216 24.70 -2.53 29.29
N GLU A 217 24.25 -3.71 29.71
CA GLU A 217 22.94 -4.23 29.28
C GLU A 217 21.80 -3.27 29.65
N GLU A 218 21.89 -2.65 30.83
CA GLU A 218 20.91 -1.69 31.32
C GLU A 218 20.90 -0.40 30.48
N GLU A 219 22.07 0.13 30.17
CA GLU A 219 22.20 1.34 29.36
C GLU A 219 21.64 1.18 27.94
N ARG A 220 21.76 -0.01 27.32
CA ARG A 220 21.23 -0.24 25.96
C ARG A 220 19.73 -0.03 25.85
N TYR A 221 18.97 -0.68 26.74
CA TYR A 221 17.52 -0.61 26.69
C TYR A 221 17.01 0.75 27.19
N LEU A 222 17.66 1.34 28.22
CA LEU A 222 17.34 2.70 28.69
C LEU A 222 17.60 3.76 27.62
N TYR A 223 18.72 3.65 26.90
CA TYR A 223 19.05 4.56 25.80
C TYR A 223 18.01 4.44 24.67
N THR A 224 17.68 3.22 24.27
CA THR A 224 16.66 2.97 23.23
C THR A 224 15.31 3.55 23.63
N GLN A 225 14.91 3.35 24.89
CA GLN A 225 13.69 3.93 25.45
C GLN A 225 13.73 5.47 25.49
N ASP A 226 14.86 6.08 25.85
CA ASP A 226 15.01 7.55 25.83
C ASP A 226 14.89 8.11 24.41
N GLN A 227 15.52 7.47 23.41
CA GLN A 227 15.36 7.86 22.00
C GLN A 227 13.90 7.83 21.58
N LEU A 228 13.19 6.75 21.90
CA LEU A 228 11.77 6.59 21.61
C LEU A 228 10.94 7.69 22.30
N ASN A 229 11.16 7.96 23.59
CA ASN A 229 10.48 9.01 24.35
C ASN A 229 10.79 10.41 23.80
N ARG A 230 12.02 10.66 23.36
CA ARG A 230 12.43 11.90 22.70
C ARG A 230 11.62 12.11 21.43
N PHE A 231 11.54 11.12 20.56
CA PHE A 231 10.81 11.23 19.29
C PHE A 231 9.29 11.26 19.47
N HIS A 232 8.74 10.56 20.46
CA HIS A 232 7.33 10.69 20.84
C HIS A 232 6.97 12.12 21.21
N ARG A 233 7.78 12.79 22.03
CA ARG A 233 7.57 14.21 22.38
C ARG A 233 7.62 15.12 21.15
N LYS A 234 8.40 14.77 20.13
CA LYS A 234 8.42 15.50 18.85
C LYS A 234 7.15 15.26 18.04
N LEU A 235 6.75 13.99 17.90
CA LEU A 235 5.57 13.58 17.14
C LEU A 235 4.25 14.05 17.76
N TYR A 236 4.20 14.26 19.08
CA TYR A 236 3.01 14.75 19.78
C TYR A 236 2.48 16.07 19.20
N ASN A 237 3.37 16.91 18.66
CA ASN A 237 3.00 18.18 18.02
C ASN A 237 2.85 18.06 16.48
N GLY A 238 2.77 16.83 15.96
CA GLY A 238 2.70 16.54 14.52
C GLY A 238 4.06 16.23 13.88
N MET A 239 4.09 16.17 12.55
CA MET A 239 5.27 15.80 11.76
C MET A 239 6.27 16.94 11.55
N GLU A 240 5.95 18.16 11.98
CA GLU A 240 6.71 19.37 11.67
C GLU A 240 8.19 19.26 12.06
N TRP A 241 8.48 18.72 13.26
CA TRP A 241 9.88 18.57 13.68
C TRP A 241 10.67 17.62 12.77
N PHE A 242 10.06 16.52 12.30
CA PHE A 242 10.70 15.58 11.39
C PHE A 242 10.86 16.16 9.98
N ILE A 243 9.95 17.04 9.56
CA ILE A 243 10.04 17.77 8.29
C ILE A 243 11.17 18.81 8.33
N GLN A 244 11.35 19.48 9.46
CA GLN A 244 12.43 20.46 9.68
C GLN A 244 13.79 19.81 10.00
N ASN A 245 13.77 18.55 10.48
CA ASN A 245 14.95 17.75 10.77
C ASN A 245 14.89 16.43 9.97
N PRO A 246 14.86 16.50 8.63
CA PRO A 246 14.70 15.33 7.77
C PRO A 246 15.95 14.44 7.81
N ILE A 247 15.76 13.15 7.59
CA ILE A 247 16.87 12.20 7.44
C ILE A 247 17.63 12.47 6.14
N SER A 248 18.93 12.23 6.08
CA SER A 248 19.71 12.39 4.85
C SER A 248 19.70 11.10 4.03
N LEU A 249 19.41 11.17 2.73
CA LEU A 249 19.41 10.02 1.83
C LEU A 249 20.14 10.31 0.52
N THR A 250 20.72 9.25 -0.06
CA THR A 250 21.40 9.29 -1.37
C THR A 250 20.75 8.29 -2.31
N LEU A 251 20.31 8.76 -3.50
CA LEU A 251 19.75 7.88 -4.52
C LEU A 251 20.87 7.12 -5.23
N ILE A 252 20.74 5.80 -5.31
CA ILE A 252 21.63 4.91 -6.05
C ILE A 252 20.76 3.92 -6.81
N ARG A 253 20.64 4.05 -8.15
CA ARG A 253 19.93 3.08 -9.02
C ARG A 253 18.54 2.70 -8.51
N GLY A 254 17.68 3.69 -8.26
CA GLY A 254 16.30 3.47 -7.85
C GLY A 254 16.09 3.05 -6.38
N LYS A 255 17.13 3.06 -5.54
CA LYS A 255 17.07 2.84 -4.07
C LYS A 255 17.74 4.00 -3.33
N PHE A 256 17.28 4.30 -2.11
CA PHE A 256 17.89 5.31 -1.25
C PHE A 256 18.77 4.66 -0.19
N LEU A 257 20.06 5.02 -0.22
CA LEU A 257 21.02 4.66 0.81
C LEU A 257 20.76 5.50 2.07
N ILE A 258 20.62 4.82 3.20
CA ILE A 258 20.42 5.42 4.52
C ILE A 258 21.73 5.79 5.19
N GLU A 259 21.75 6.93 5.88
CA GLU A 259 22.86 7.34 6.73
C GLU A 259 22.70 6.77 8.15
N LYS A 260 23.76 6.15 8.70
CA LYS A 260 23.68 5.46 10.01
C LYS A 260 23.20 6.36 11.16
N LYS A 261 23.61 7.62 11.15
CA LYS A 261 23.22 8.62 12.16
C LYS A 261 21.70 8.84 12.25
N ASP A 262 20.96 8.54 11.19
CA ASP A 262 19.53 8.80 11.07
C ASP A 262 18.68 7.56 11.43
N LEU A 263 19.31 6.40 11.68
CA LEU A 263 18.62 5.11 11.86
C LEU A 263 17.58 5.10 12.97
N PHE A 264 17.82 5.69 14.14
CA PHE A 264 16.82 5.70 15.20
C PHE A 264 15.60 6.56 14.87
N GLN A 265 15.78 7.67 14.14
CA GLN A 265 14.67 8.45 13.63
C GLN A 265 13.87 7.64 12.60
N ILE A 266 14.56 6.92 11.72
CA ILE A 266 13.91 6.01 10.77
C ILE A 266 13.12 4.94 11.53
N PHE A 267 13.76 4.14 12.40
CA PHE A 267 13.10 3.06 13.14
C PHE A 267 11.90 3.54 13.95
N PHE A 268 11.99 4.71 14.58
CA PHE A 268 10.85 5.33 15.24
C PHE A 268 9.69 5.59 14.28
N LEU A 269 9.93 6.26 13.15
CA LEU A 269 8.85 6.55 12.18
C LEU A 269 8.27 5.25 11.59
N LEU A 270 9.12 4.29 11.27
CA LEU A 270 8.67 2.97 10.79
C LEU A 270 7.83 2.25 11.85
N SER A 271 8.18 2.35 13.15
CA SER A 271 7.43 1.68 14.23
C SER A 271 6.06 2.29 14.45
N LYS A 272 5.84 3.56 14.05
CA LYS A 272 4.52 4.21 14.01
C LYS A 272 3.69 3.86 12.78
N GLY A 273 4.23 3.08 11.86
CA GLY A 273 3.54 2.65 10.64
C GLY A 273 3.58 3.66 9.50
N PHE A 274 4.44 4.69 9.58
CA PHE A 274 4.68 5.58 8.46
C PHE A 274 5.29 4.78 7.29
N VAL A 275 4.65 4.86 6.13
CA VAL A 275 5.08 4.23 4.87
C VAL A 275 5.86 5.19 3.96
N ARG A 276 5.92 6.47 4.36
CA ARG A 276 6.67 7.54 3.74
C ARG A 276 7.23 8.45 4.82
N ILE A 277 8.50 8.84 4.73
CA ILE A 277 9.17 9.64 5.77
C ILE A 277 9.87 10.87 5.18
N PRO A 278 9.93 12.01 5.88
CA PRO A 278 10.61 13.20 5.39
C PRO A 278 12.12 12.94 5.29
N ALA A 279 12.67 13.19 4.11
CA ALA A 279 14.08 13.02 3.80
C ALA A 279 14.63 14.21 3.01
N LEU A 280 15.91 14.49 3.22
CA LEU A 280 16.70 15.50 2.54
C LEU A 280 17.53 14.82 1.46
N LEU A 281 17.33 15.27 0.23
CA LEU A 281 17.95 14.74 -0.97
C LEU A 281 18.77 15.83 -1.65
N PRO A 282 19.95 15.52 -2.20
CA PRO A 282 20.56 16.38 -3.21
C PRO A 282 19.58 16.63 -4.35
N LYS A 283 19.48 17.87 -4.84
CA LYS A 283 18.51 18.26 -5.87
C LYS A 283 18.63 17.40 -7.13
N ALA A 284 19.86 17.07 -7.54
CA ALA A 284 20.12 16.17 -8.66
C ALA A 284 19.52 14.76 -8.45
N HIS A 285 19.60 14.22 -7.23
CA HIS A 285 19.00 12.92 -6.90
C HIS A 285 17.47 12.97 -6.91
N TYR A 286 16.88 14.09 -6.48
CA TYR A 286 15.43 14.26 -6.57
C TYR A 286 14.95 14.28 -8.02
N HIS A 287 15.62 15.04 -8.89
CA HIS A 287 15.30 15.07 -10.31
C HIS A 287 15.51 13.71 -11.01
N ASP A 288 16.57 12.99 -10.64
CA ASP A 288 16.82 11.63 -11.14
C ASP A 288 15.73 10.63 -10.70
N TRP A 289 15.21 10.79 -9.47
CA TRP A 289 14.09 9.98 -8.98
C TRP A 289 12.77 10.28 -9.71
N ILE A 290 12.51 11.56 -10.01
CA ILE A 290 11.32 12.00 -10.76
C ILE A 290 11.35 11.50 -12.21
N ASN A 291 12.55 11.43 -12.81
CA ASN A 291 12.77 10.90 -14.16
C ASN A 291 11.70 11.41 -15.17
N GLU A 292 11.63 12.74 -15.28
CA GLU A 292 10.54 13.46 -15.96
C GLU A 292 10.25 12.94 -17.39
N LYS A 293 11.31 12.54 -18.09
CA LYS A 293 11.21 12.00 -19.45
C LYS A 293 10.34 10.73 -19.52
N ILE A 294 10.49 9.81 -18.57
CA ILE A 294 9.71 8.56 -18.53
C ILE A 294 8.36 8.81 -17.83
N LEU A 295 8.34 9.71 -16.83
CA LEU A 295 7.12 10.08 -16.10
C LEU A 295 5.98 10.48 -17.04
N HIS A 296 6.25 11.34 -18.03
CA HIS A 296 5.22 11.76 -18.98
C HIS A 296 4.60 10.57 -19.73
N LYS A 297 5.40 9.56 -20.09
CA LYS A 297 4.89 8.35 -20.75
C LYS A 297 4.02 7.52 -19.81
N ALA A 298 4.48 7.30 -18.58
CA ALA A 298 3.74 6.54 -17.56
C ALA A 298 2.38 7.20 -17.23
N VAL A 299 2.37 8.53 -17.06
CA VAL A 299 1.14 9.28 -16.78
C VAL A 299 0.20 9.27 -17.99
N ALA A 300 0.70 9.48 -19.21
CA ALA A 300 -0.11 9.40 -20.41
C ALA A 300 -0.74 8.02 -20.56
N TYR A 301 0.05 6.96 -20.37
CA TYR A 301 -0.42 5.58 -20.45
C TYR A 301 -1.52 5.30 -19.42
N ALA A 302 -1.30 5.68 -18.16
CA ALA A 302 -2.28 5.50 -17.09
C ALA A 302 -3.59 6.25 -17.34
N LYS A 303 -3.52 7.43 -17.98
CA LYS A 303 -4.70 8.21 -18.38
C LYS A 303 -5.46 7.56 -19.53
N THR A 304 -4.75 7.16 -20.59
CA THR A 304 -5.35 6.57 -21.79
C THR A 304 -6.09 5.26 -21.50
N HIS A 305 -5.58 4.46 -20.58
CA HIS A 305 -6.15 3.15 -20.22
C HIS A 305 -7.05 3.19 -18.97
N ASP A 306 -7.33 4.39 -18.45
CA ASP A 306 -8.15 4.64 -17.24
C ASP A 306 -7.83 3.68 -16.09
N LEU A 307 -6.55 3.58 -15.72
CA LEU A 307 -6.12 2.66 -14.68
C LEU A 307 -6.78 3.01 -13.33
N PRO A 308 -7.57 2.10 -12.73
CA PRO A 308 -8.48 2.49 -11.64
C PRO A 308 -7.79 2.52 -10.28
N THR A 309 -6.90 1.56 -9.98
CA THR A 309 -6.25 1.39 -8.66
C THR A 309 -5.00 0.51 -8.76
N SER A 310 -4.13 0.57 -7.76
CA SER A 310 -3.01 -0.34 -7.56
C SER A 310 -3.27 -1.29 -6.38
N TYR A 311 -2.57 -2.42 -6.30
CA TYR A 311 -2.67 -3.26 -5.10
C TYR A 311 -1.92 -2.70 -3.89
N THR A 312 -0.84 -1.96 -4.12
CA THR A 312 0.03 -1.36 -3.11
C THR A 312 0.33 0.08 -3.49
N LEU A 313 0.83 0.87 -2.56
CA LEU A 313 1.31 2.22 -2.85
C LEU A 313 2.41 2.17 -3.93
N LEU A 314 2.30 3.07 -4.90
CA LEU A 314 3.29 3.20 -5.96
C LEU A 314 4.48 4.02 -5.46
N GLU A 315 5.69 3.61 -5.84
CA GLU A 315 6.92 4.14 -5.25
C GLU A 315 7.31 5.53 -5.79
N HIS A 316 6.72 5.97 -6.90
CA HIS A 316 7.09 7.21 -7.56
C HIS A 316 6.30 8.42 -7.01
N PRO A 317 6.94 9.59 -6.79
CA PRO A 317 6.31 10.79 -6.22
C PRO A 317 4.99 11.19 -6.87
N ASN A 318 4.96 11.24 -8.20
CA ASN A 318 3.75 11.60 -8.95
C ASN A 318 2.62 10.58 -8.85
N PHE A 319 2.82 9.40 -8.25
CA PHE A 319 1.76 8.41 -8.07
C PHE A 319 1.33 8.29 -6.60
N TYR A 320 1.75 9.21 -5.73
CA TYR A 320 1.41 9.16 -4.31
C TYR A 320 -0.07 9.30 -4.00
N HIS A 321 -0.80 9.98 -4.89
CA HIS A 321 -2.24 10.18 -4.83
C HIS A 321 -3.00 9.16 -5.68
N PHE A 322 -2.30 8.23 -6.34
CA PHE A 322 -2.93 7.13 -7.04
C PHE A 322 -3.53 6.16 -6.01
N PRO A 323 -4.81 5.76 -6.17
CA PRO A 323 -5.47 4.92 -5.18
C PRO A 323 -4.80 3.55 -5.12
N ALA A 324 -4.66 3.04 -3.89
CA ALA A 324 -4.14 1.71 -3.62
C ALA A 324 -5.15 0.92 -2.78
N ALA A 325 -5.40 -0.33 -3.15
CA ALA A 325 -6.37 -1.20 -2.51
C ALA A 325 -5.86 -1.83 -1.21
N ARG A 326 -4.53 -1.89 -1.00
CA ARG A 326 -3.87 -2.54 0.14
C ARG A 326 -2.54 -1.84 0.45
N ASP A 327 -1.91 -2.25 1.56
CA ASP A 327 -0.57 -1.80 1.97
C ASP A 327 -0.44 -0.26 2.11
N VAL A 328 -1.53 0.43 2.48
CA VAL A 328 -1.60 1.90 2.53
C VAL A 328 -1.05 2.52 3.82
N PHE A 329 -1.00 1.76 4.91
CA PHE A 329 -0.53 2.23 6.21
C PHE A 329 -0.14 1.05 7.09
N GLY A 330 1.07 1.09 7.66
CA GLY A 330 1.56 0.15 8.67
C GLY A 330 1.56 -1.34 8.26
N ASN A 331 2.49 -2.11 8.81
CA ASN A 331 2.42 -3.57 8.81
C ASN A 331 2.09 -4.23 7.44
N THR A 332 2.67 -3.71 6.36
CA THR A 332 2.42 -4.13 4.98
C THR A 332 2.93 -5.54 4.72
N ARG A 333 2.46 -6.17 3.64
CA ARG A 333 2.95 -7.50 3.23
C ARG A 333 4.47 -7.52 3.05
N ILE A 334 5.04 -6.46 2.49
CA ILE A 334 6.49 -6.39 2.28
C ILE A 334 7.27 -6.31 3.59
N ILE A 335 6.76 -5.61 4.61
CA ILE A 335 7.36 -5.61 5.95
C ILE A 335 7.41 -7.03 6.51
N ARG A 336 6.30 -7.77 6.42
CA ARG A 336 6.20 -9.15 6.92
C ARG A 336 7.12 -10.11 6.19
N ILE A 337 7.24 -9.95 4.87
CA ILE A 337 8.20 -10.69 4.06
C ILE A 337 9.62 -10.36 4.51
N CYS A 338 9.97 -9.09 4.70
CA CYS A 338 11.31 -8.69 5.16
C CYS A 338 11.64 -9.24 6.55
N GLU A 339 10.68 -9.20 7.49
CA GLU A 339 10.84 -9.80 8.82
C GLU A 339 11.13 -11.30 8.72
N TYR A 340 10.44 -12.01 7.82
CA TYR A 340 10.70 -13.43 7.56
C TYR A 340 12.09 -13.67 6.95
N LEU A 341 12.46 -12.89 5.93
CA LEU A 341 13.77 -13.00 5.26
C LEU A 341 14.92 -12.74 6.24
N GLY A 342 14.80 -11.69 7.07
CA GLY A 342 15.80 -11.32 8.08
C GLY A 342 15.89 -12.36 9.19
N LYS A 343 14.76 -12.84 9.72
CA LYS A 343 14.72 -13.88 10.77
C LYS A 343 15.43 -15.16 10.33
N ASN A 344 15.25 -15.56 9.07
CA ASN A 344 15.82 -16.78 8.52
C ASN A 344 17.16 -16.57 7.79
N ASN A 345 17.70 -15.35 7.82
CA ASN A 345 18.94 -14.96 7.13
C ASN A 345 18.97 -15.41 5.66
N LEU A 346 17.85 -15.26 4.94
CA LEU A 346 17.72 -15.69 3.56
C LEU A 346 18.44 -14.72 2.63
N LYS A 347 19.44 -15.24 1.91
CA LYS A 347 20.19 -14.46 0.92
C LYS A 347 19.33 -14.16 -0.32
N ILE A 348 19.14 -12.87 -0.59
CA ILE A 348 18.41 -12.38 -1.78
C ILE A 348 19.34 -11.96 -2.91
N SER A 349 20.47 -11.30 -2.59
CA SER A 349 21.43 -10.86 -3.60
C SER A 349 21.91 -12.03 -4.46
N GLY A 350 21.76 -11.88 -5.77
CA GLY A 350 22.10 -12.89 -6.79
C GLY A 350 21.09 -14.05 -6.93
N SER A 351 20.06 -14.14 -6.08
CA SER A 351 19.02 -15.17 -6.19
C SER A 351 18.13 -14.92 -7.40
N LYS A 352 17.69 -15.99 -8.06
CA LYS A 352 16.74 -15.90 -9.18
C LYS A 352 15.32 -15.90 -8.65
N ILE A 353 14.55 -14.86 -8.95
CA ILE A 353 13.19 -14.68 -8.43
C ILE A 353 12.21 -14.53 -9.59
N ILE A 354 11.07 -15.22 -9.49
CA ILE A 354 9.94 -15.02 -10.41
C ILE A 354 8.71 -14.49 -9.66
N ASP A 355 8.13 -13.40 -10.16
CA ASP A 355 6.91 -12.78 -9.61
C ASP A 355 5.74 -13.04 -10.56
N ILE A 356 4.81 -13.92 -10.17
CA ILE A 356 3.71 -14.40 -11.01
C ILE A 356 2.44 -13.63 -10.65
N GLY A 357 1.78 -13.05 -11.66
CA GLY A 357 0.67 -12.10 -11.46
C GLY A 357 1.17 -10.80 -10.84
N SER A 358 2.31 -10.31 -11.33
CA SER A 358 3.08 -9.21 -10.75
C SER A 358 2.34 -7.86 -10.75
N TYR A 359 1.25 -7.73 -11.51
CA TYR A 359 0.49 -6.51 -11.74
C TYR A 359 1.41 -5.38 -12.21
N TYR A 360 1.46 -4.25 -11.49
CA TYR A 360 2.40 -3.17 -11.78
C TYR A 360 3.84 -3.44 -11.31
N GLY A 361 4.20 -4.65 -10.86
CA GLY A 361 5.59 -5.08 -10.62
C GLY A 361 6.25 -4.61 -9.32
N PHE A 362 5.47 -4.24 -8.29
CA PHE A 362 6.02 -3.71 -7.02
C PHE A 362 7.01 -4.68 -6.34
N PHE A 363 6.61 -5.94 -6.14
CA PHE A 363 7.48 -6.93 -5.48
C PHE A 363 8.69 -7.26 -6.35
N SER A 364 8.50 -7.36 -7.67
CA SER A 364 9.60 -7.50 -8.63
C SER A 364 10.67 -6.42 -8.46
N ARG A 365 10.26 -5.13 -8.40
CA ARG A 365 11.19 -4.02 -8.18
C ARG A 365 11.85 -4.04 -6.82
N PHE A 366 11.10 -4.38 -5.77
CA PHE A 366 11.64 -4.52 -4.42
C PHE A 366 12.81 -5.52 -4.39
N PHE A 367 12.61 -6.72 -4.93
CA PHE A 367 13.64 -7.76 -4.95
C PHE A 367 14.81 -7.40 -5.89
N ALA A 368 14.54 -6.73 -7.02
CA ALA A 368 15.60 -6.24 -7.90
C ALA A 368 16.53 -5.22 -7.20
N ARG A 369 15.98 -4.36 -6.32
CA ARG A 369 16.78 -3.43 -5.50
C ARG A 369 17.66 -4.12 -4.46
N MET A 370 17.32 -5.34 -4.05
CA MET A 370 18.17 -6.23 -3.26
C MET A 370 19.15 -7.06 -4.12
N ASP A 371 19.35 -6.65 -5.38
CA ASP A 371 20.21 -7.28 -6.38
C ASP A 371 19.84 -8.73 -6.73
N ALA A 372 18.55 -9.09 -6.63
CA ALA A 372 18.05 -10.34 -7.19
C ALA A 372 17.97 -10.28 -8.73
N ILE A 373 18.07 -11.44 -9.38
CA ILE A 373 17.81 -11.60 -10.81
C ILE A 373 16.31 -11.90 -10.99
N VAL A 374 15.54 -10.88 -11.36
CA VAL A 374 14.08 -10.94 -11.32
C VAL A 374 13.46 -11.14 -12.71
N SER A 375 12.52 -12.07 -12.81
CA SER A 375 11.53 -12.13 -13.88
C SER A 375 10.14 -11.81 -13.34
N SER A 376 9.37 -10.98 -14.04
CA SER A 376 7.98 -10.73 -13.70
C SER A 376 7.06 -11.27 -14.79
N VAL A 377 5.93 -11.86 -14.39
CA VAL A 377 4.91 -12.35 -15.31
C VAL A 377 3.60 -11.68 -14.95
N GLU A 378 2.98 -11.04 -15.94
CA GLU A 378 1.65 -10.47 -15.82
C GLU A 378 0.75 -10.99 -16.95
N PHE A 379 -0.51 -11.23 -16.61
CA PHE A 379 -1.49 -11.86 -17.49
C PHE A 379 -2.28 -10.81 -18.27
N HIS A 380 -2.47 -9.62 -17.68
CA HIS A 380 -3.16 -8.49 -18.29
C HIS A 380 -2.18 -7.54 -18.96
N ARG A 381 -2.40 -7.30 -20.25
CA ARG A 381 -1.50 -6.46 -21.08
C ARG A 381 -1.35 -5.05 -20.52
N GLU A 382 -2.43 -4.45 -20.04
CA GLU A 382 -2.42 -3.08 -19.56
C GLU A 382 -1.57 -2.93 -18.29
N ALA A 383 -1.68 -3.90 -17.38
CA ALA A 383 -0.88 -3.95 -16.15
C ALA A 383 0.59 -4.25 -16.46
N TYR A 384 0.85 -5.16 -17.39
CA TYR A 384 2.19 -5.46 -17.88
C TYR A 384 2.90 -4.22 -18.45
N GLU A 385 2.28 -3.53 -19.41
CA GLU A 385 2.90 -2.36 -20.06
C GLU A 385 3.12 -1.22 -19.05
N MET A 386 2.20 -1.02 -18.11
CA MET A 386 2.40 -0.08 -17.01
C MET A 386 3.54 -0.50 -16.07
N GLY A 387 3.67 -1.80 -15.77
CA GLY A 387 4.76 -2.35 -14.98
C GLY A 387 6.14 -2.12 -15.62
N VAL A 388 6.23 -2.29 -16.95
CA VAL A 388 7.45 -1.98 -17.72
C VAL A 388 7.79 -0.49 -17.61
N LEU A 389 6.80 0.40 -17.78
CA LEU A 389 7.01 1.84 -17.62
C LEU A 389 7.47 2.20 -16.21
N PHE A 390 6.97 1.54 -15.16
CA PHE A 390 7.47 1.75 -13.80
C PHE A 390 8.89 1.24 -13.59
N ASN A 391 9.27 0.15 -14.24
CA ASN A 391 10.64 -0.35 -14.19
C ASN A 391 11.61 0.67 -14.82
N GLU A 392 11.29 1.21 -16.00
CA GLU A 392 12.06 2.30 -16.62
C GLU A 392 12.06 3.57 -15.76
N LEU A 393 10.90 3.95 -15.22
CA LEU A 393 10.74 5.17 -14.42
C LEU A 393 11.63 5.15 -13.18
N LEU A 394 11.83 3.96 -12.59
CA LEU A 394 12.55 3.76 -11.34
C LEU A 394 13.94 3.12 -11.54
N HIS A 395 14.48 3.15 -12.76
CA HIS A 395 15.83 2.66 -13.11
C HIS A 395 16.07 1.16 -12.82
N LEU A 396 15.10 0.32 -13.15
CA LEU A 396 15.08 -1.13 -12.90
C LEU A 396 14.77 -1.94 -14.17
N GLU A 397 15.28 -1.48 -15.32
CA GLU A 397 15.10 -2.11 -16.64
C GLU A 397 15.72 -3.50 -16.75
N SER A 398 16.55 -3.90 -15.79
CA SER A 398 17.13 -5.25 -15.72
C SER A 398 16.11 -6.34 -15.40
N ILE A 399 14.90 -5.99 -14.96
CA ILE A 399 13.82 -6.94 -14.69
C ILE A 399 13.31 -7.53 -16.01
N GLU A 400 13.32 -8.86 -16.15
CA GLU A 400 12.75 -9.55 -17.30
C GLU A 400 11.21 -9.58 -17.16
N ALA A 401 10.52 -8.59 -17.72
CA ALA A 401 9.06 -8.52 -17.69
C ALA A 401 8.43 -9.27 -18.87
N LEU A 402 7.44 -10.12 -18.58
CA LEU A 402 6.74 -10.95 -19.57
C LEU A 402 5.22 -10.76 -19.46
N CYS A 403 4.56 -10.58 -20.61
CA CYS A 403 3.10 -10.67 -20.73
C CYS A 403 2.74 -12.06 -21.26
N MET A 404 2.09 -12.89 -20.45
CA MET A 404 1.81 -14.27 -20.82
C MET A 404 0.59 -14.79 -20.09
N ASP A 405 -0.35 -15.44 -20.79
CA ASP A 405 -1.46 -16.14 -20.14
C ASP A 405 -0.92 -17.27 -19.23
N GLY A 406 -1.52 -17.42 -18.04
CA GLY A 406 -1.16 -18.46 -17.07
C GLY A 406 -1.17 -19.88 -17.67
N GLN A 407 -1.96 -20.15 -18.70
CA GLN A 407 -1.97 -21.44 -19.38
C GLN A 407 -0.67 -21.75 -20.15
N TYR A 408 0.09 -20.73 -20.50
CA TYR A 408 1.37 -20.88 -21.22
C TYR A 408 2.58 -20.67 -20.33
N LEU A 409 2.37 -20.48 -19.01
CA LEU A 409 3.44 -20.32 -18.06
C LEU A 409 4.30 -21.59 -18.03
N GLN A 410 5.37 -21.59 -18.82
CA GLN A 410 6.39 -22.64 -18.85
C GLN A 410 7.73 -21.99 -19.16
N ARG A 411 8.71 -22.20 -18.28
CA ARG A 411 10.07 -21.72 -18.49
C ARG A 411 11.08 -22.82 -18.28
N LYS A 412 12.14 -22.79 -19.08
CA LYS A 412 13.32 -23.65 -18.88
C LYS A 412 14.23 -23.17 -17.74
N LYS A 413 13.99 -21.95 -17.23
CA LYS A 413 14.78 -21.36 -16.14
C LYS A 413 14.19 -21.85 -14.80
N GLU A 414 15.06 -22.25 -13.89
CA GLU A 414 14.74 -22.47 -12.49
C GLU A 414 14.97 -21.19 -11.67
N PHE A 415 14.12 -20.96 -10.69
CA PHE A 415 14.10 -19.82 -9.78
C PHE A 415 14.25 -20.31 -8.33
N ASP A 416 15.06 -19.61 -7.53
CA ASP A 416 15.25 -19.93 -6.11
C ASP A 416 13.97 -19.64 -5.30
N LEU A 417 13.27 -18.55 -5.66
CA LEU A 417 12.03 -18.11 -5.03
C LEU A 417 11.00 -17.74 -6.11
N ALA A 418 9.79 -18.27 -5.97
CA ALA A 418 8.62 -17.81 -6.72
C ALA A 418 7.68 -17.02 -5.80
N LEU A 419 7.09 -15.96 -6.33
CA LEU A 419 6.02 -15.21 -5.68
C LEU A 419 4.72 -15.51 -6.44
N MET A 420 3.67 -15.85 -5.69
CA MET A 420 2.33 -16.02 -6.24
C MET A 420 1.32 -15.45 -5.25
N LEU A 421 1.13 -14.14 -5.30
CA LEU A 421 0.31 -13.41 -4.34
C LEU A 421 -1.09 -13.18 -4.92
N THR A 422 -2.10 -13.90 -4.40
CA THR A 422 -3.53 -13.76 -4.79
C THR A 422 -3.87 -14.13 -6.24
N VAL A 423 -3.06 -14.98 -6.88
CA VAL A 423 -3.30 -15.42 -8.27
C VAL A 423 -4.12 -16.72 -8.35
N LEU A 424 -3.78 -17.70 -7.51
CA LEU A 424 -4.26 -19.08 -7.65
C LEU A 424 -5.77 -19.22 -7.51
N TYR A 425 -6.39 -18.48 -6.60
CA TYR A 425 -7.78 -18.72 -6.18
C TYR A 425 -8.81 -18.53 -7.31
N TRP A 426 -8.50 -17.70 -8.32
CA TRP A 426 -9.36 -17.51 -9.49
C TRP A 426 -9.50 -18.78 -10.35
N HIS A 427 -8.54 -19.70 -10.22
CA HIS A 427 -8.43 -20.90 -11.05
C HIS A 427 -8.39 -22.17 -10.21
N MET A 428 -8.64 -22.08 -8.91
CA MET A 428 -8.63 -23.23 -8.01
C MET A 428 -9.63 -24.29 -8.49
N ASP A 429 -9.26 -25.56 -8.40
CA ASP A 429 -10.04 -26.72 -8.87
C ASP A 429 -10.40 -26.72 -10.36
N THR A 430 -9.75 -25.87 -11.15
CA THR A 430 -9.85 -25.90 -12.62
C THR A 430 -8.62 -26.59 -13.23
N PRO A 431 -8.73 -27.14 -14.46
CA PRO A 431 -7.57 -27.65 -15.20
C PRO A 431 -6.45 -26.60 -15.34
N LEU A 432 -6.81 -25.33 -15.45
CA LEU A 432 -5.86 -24.22 -15.52
C LEU A 432 -5.10 -24.05 -14.20
N GLY A 433 -5.77 -24.10 -13.05
CA GLY A 433 -5.13 -24.02 -11.73
C GLY A 433 -4.13 -25.14 -11.51
N ILE A 434 -4.47 -26.38 -11.90
CA ILE A 434 -3.55 -27.53 -11.82
C ILE A 434 -2.34 -27.31 -12.72
N LYS A 435 -2.55 -26.85 -13.96
CA LYS A 435 -1.46 -26.56 -14.90
C LYS A 435 -0.55 -25.46 -14.39
N LEU A 436 -1.13 -24.39 -13.85
CA LEU A 436 -0.40 -23.27 -13.26
C LEU A 436 0.47 -23.74 -12.10
N ILE A 437 -0.08 -24.49 -11.15
CA ILE A 437 0.69 -24.90 -9.97
C ILE A 437 1.79 -25.90 -10.30
N LYS A 438 1.57 -26.79 -11.27
CA LYS A 438 2.63 -27.67 -11.80
C LYS A 438 3.74 -26.90 -12.51
N ALA A 439 3.40 -25.83 -13.22
CA ALA A 439 4.39 -24.96 -13.81
C ALA A 439 5.20 -24.21 -12.75
N VAL A 440 4.54 -23.62 -11.75
CA VAL A 440 5.21 -22.97 -10.61
C VAL A 440 6.12 -23.96 -9.91
N ASP A 441 5.63 -25.16 -9.63
CA ASP A 441 6.39 -26.25 -9.04
C ASP A 441 7.65 -26.54 -9.85
N HIS A 442 7.52 -26.81 -11.16
CA HIS A 442 8.67 -27.14 -12.01
C HIS A 442 9.71 -26.01 -12.08
N MET A 443 9.28 -24.76 -12.09
CA MET A 443 10.18 -23.60 -12.16
C MET A 443 10.80 -23.23 -10.81
N THR A 444 10.22 -23.66 -9.68
CA THR A 444 10.63 -23.23 -8.34
C THR A 444 11.52 -24.27 -7.69
N LYS A 445 12.72 -23.84 -7.30
CA LYS A 445 13.74 -24.70 -6.69
C LYS A 445 13.56 -24.87 -5.19
N LYS A 446 13.31 -23.77 -4.45
CA LYS A 446 13.32 -23.80 -2.97
C LYS A 446 12.00 -23.31 -2.38
N PHE A 447 11.63 -22.08 -2.71
CA PHE A 447 10.60 -21.37 -1.95
C PHE A 447 9.48 -20.84 -2.84
N LEU A 448 8.24 -21.01 -2.41
CA LEU A 448 7.09 -20.31 -2.96
C LEU A 448 6.48 -19.42 -1.88
N LEU A 449 6.62 -18.11 -2.04
CA LEU A 449 5.90 -17.14 -1.25
C LEU A 449 4.48 -17.01 -1.81
N TRP A 450 3.48 -17.26 -0.98
CA TRP A 450 2.09 -17.37 -1.39
C TRP A 450 1.18 -16.57 -0.46
N GLU A 451 0.18 -15.92 -1.06
CA GLU A 451 -0.92 -15.31 -0.33
C GLU A 451 -2.25 -15.87 -0.84
N SER A 452 -3.11 -16.26 0.10
CA SER A 452 -4.41 -16.86 -0.20
C SER A 452 -5.40 -15.90 -0.86
N GLY A 453 -6.34 -16.48 -1.59
CA GLY A 453 -7.52 -15.83 -2.11
C GLY A 453 -8.58 -15.54 -1.07
N ASP A 454 -9.15 -16.62 -0.53
CA ASP A 454 -10.32 -16.59 0.36
C ASP A 454 -10.41 -17.82 1.25
N GLU A 455 -9.87 -18.97 0.82
CA GLU A 455 -9.98 -20.25 1.53
C GLU A 455 -8.58 -20.81 1.82
N PRO A 456 -7.81 -20.26 2.78
CA PRO A 456 -6.40 -20.61 2.99
C PRO A 456 -6.13 -22.11 3.12
N GLU A 457 -6.91 -22.83 3.93
CA GLU A 457 -6.69 -24.26 4.16
C GLU A 457 -6.93 -25.10 2.90
N ARG A 458 -7.98 -24.78 2.14
CA ARG A 458 -8.31 -25.47 0.90
C ARG A 458 -7.26 -25.19 -0.18
N GLU A 459 -6.84 -23.94 -0.31
CA GLU A 459 -5.78 -23.53 -1.25
C GLU A 459 -4.44 -24.20 -0.90
N LYS A 460 -4.07 -24.28 0.39
CA LYS A 460 -2.88 -25.02 0.83
C LYS A 460 -2.95 -26.49 0.47
N HIS A 461 -4.09 -27.14 0.71
CA HIS A 461 -4.29 -28.53 0.32
C HIS A 461 -4.13 -28.72 -1.19
N PHE A 462 -4.74 -27.84 -1.99
CA PHE A 462 -4.61 -27.87 -3.44
C PHE A 462 -3.15 -27.76 -3.92
N ILE A 463 -2.37 -26.86 -3.32
CA ILE A 463 -0.93 -26.71 -3.64
C ILE A 463 -0.18 -28.00 -3.30
N PHE A 464 -0.36 -28.54 -2.10
CA PHE A 464 0.30 -29.80 -1.69
C PHE A 464 -0.06 -30.99 -2.58
N SER A 465 -1.32 -31.10 -3.01
CA SER A 465 -1.78 -32.22 -3.84
C SER A 465 -1.24 -32.20 -5.27
N HIS A 466 -0.70 -31.07 -5.75
CA HIS A 466 -0.34 -30.88 -7.16
C HIS A 466 1.08 -30.34 -7.39
N SER A 467 1.91 -30.34 -6.36
CA SER A 467 3.30 -29.86 -6.42
C SER A 467 4.24 -30.72 -5.57
N SER A 468 5.53 -30.44 -5.64
CA SER A 468 6.57 -31.07 -4.81
C SER A 468 6.95 -30.20 -3.59
N PHE A 469 6.09 -29.27 -3.16
CA PHE A 469 6.27 -28.57 -1.89
C PHE A 469 5.86 -29.50 -0.74
N HIS A 470 6.63 -29.52 0.36
CA HIS A 470 6.40 -30.50 1.44
C HIS A 470 6.08 -29.85 2.78
N THR A 471 6.45 -28.59 2.97
CA THR A 471 6.16 -27.85 4.20
C THR A 471 5.59 -26.48 3.90
N TYR A 472 4.88 -25.94 4.88
CA TYR A 472 4.31 -24.61 4.86
C TYR A 472 4.55 -23.93 6.20
N GLU A 473 5.03 -22.69 6.16
CA GLU A 473 5.13 -21.82 7.33
C GLU A 473 4.25 -20.58 7.12
N LYS A 474 3.30 -20.36 8.04
CA LYS A 474 2.49 -19.14 8.08
C LYS A 474 3.36 -17.97 8.50
N ILE A 475 3.42 -16.92 7.68
CA ILE A 475 4.11 -15.67 8.02
C ILE A 475 3.16 -14.78 8.82
N CYS A 476 1.97 -14.50 8.29
CA CYS A 476 0.96 -13.71 8.98
C CYS A 476 -0.44 -13.85 8.34
N GLU A 477 -1.43 -13.27 9.00
CA GLU A 477 -2.72 -12.97 8.38
C GLU A 477 -2.65 -11.58 7.74
N THR A 478 -3.36 -11.41 6.63
CA THR A 478 -3.48 -10.14 5.94
C THR A 478 -4.95 -9.86 5.67
N VAL A 479 -5.31 -8.58 5.57
CA VAL A 479 -6.65 -8.17 5.14
C VAL A 479 -6.52 -7.34 3.88
N GLY A 480 -7.36 -7.63 2.90
CA GLY A 480 -7.34 -6.92 1.63
C GLY A 480 -8.60 -7.17 0.85
N THR A 481 -9.10 -6.14 0.15
CA THR A 481 -10.33 -6.24 -0.65
C THR A 481 -11.53 -6.80 0.11
N GLY A 482 -11.61 -6.56 1.44
CA GLY A 482 -12.67 -7.08 2.31
C GLY A 482 -12.56 -8.56 2.69
N LYS A 483 -11.44 -9.23 2.39
CA LYS A 483 -11.20 -10.65 2.71
C LYS A 483 -10.05 -10.81 3.71
N LEU A 484 -10.22 -11.74 4.64
CA LEU A 484 -9.13 -12.25 5.48
C LEU A 484 -8.33 -13.26 4.65
N ARG A 485 -7.01 -13.11 4.65
CA ARG A 485 -6.09 -13.91 3.84
C ARG A 485 -4.92 -14.37 4.69
N GLU A 486 -4.23 -15.40 4.21
CA GLU A 486 -3.04 -15.94 4.83
C GLU A 486 -1.84 -15.74 3.91
N LEU A 487 -0.78 -15.13 4.42
CA LEU A 487 0.52 -15.03 3.78
C LEU A 487 1.45 -16.06 4.40
N GLY A 488 2.11 -16.85 3.57
CA GLY A 488 3.09 -17.82 4.03
C GLY A 488 4.04 -18.27 2.93
N ILE A 489 4.87 -19.24 3.29
CA ILE A 489 5.91 -19.76 2.42
C ILE A 489 5.84 -21.27 2.39
N PHE A 490 5.82 -21.82 1.19
CA PHE A 490 6.00 -23.24 0.93
C PHE A 490 7.46 -23.51 0.65
N THR A 491 7.97 -24.66 1.12
CA THR A 491 9.35 -25.06 0.89
C THR A 491 9.46 -26.44 0.25
N LYS A 492 10.46 -26.58 -0.63
CA LYS A 492 10.93 -27.85 -1.17
C LYS A 492 12.12 -28.35 -0.35
N GLN A 493 12.25 -29.68 -0.27
CA GLN A 493 13.41 -30.33 0.32
C GLN A 493 14.58 -30.37 -0.66
#